data_AF-H9FEB2-F1
#
_entry.id   AF-H9FEB2-F1
#
_cell.length_a   1.000
_cell.length_b   1.000
_cell.length_c   1.000
_cell.angle_alpha   90.00
_cell.angle_beta   90.00
_cell.angle_gamma   90.00
#
_symmetry.space_group_name_H-M   'P 1'
#
loop_
_entity.id
_entity.type
_entity.pdbx_description
1 polymer ?
#
loop_
_entity_poly.entity_id
_entity_poly.type
_entity_poly.pdbx_seq_one_letter_code
_entity_poly.pdbx_strand_id
1 'polypeptide(L)'
;KKGFSLGSTVQSHTKGIWMWCVPHPKKPGHVLVLLDTEGLGDVEKGDNQNDSWIFALAILLSSTFVYNSMGTINQQAMDQLHYVTELTDRIKANSSPGNNSVEDSADFVSFFPAFVWTLRDFTLELEVDGEPITADDYLELSLKLRQGTDKKSKSFNDPRLCIRKFFPNRKCFIFDWPAQKKYLARLEQLKEEELNPD
;
A
#
# COMPACT_ATOMS: atom_id res chain seq x y z
N LYS A 1 -9.52 18.13 16.40
CA LYS A 1 -8.77 17.09 17.14
C LYS A 1 -7.48 16.85 16.37
N LYS A 2 -6.32 16.76 17.04
CA LYS A 2 -5.05 16.40 16.40
C LYS A 2 -5.05 14.88 16.16
N GLY A 3 -4.68 14.44 14.95
CA GLY A 3 -4.70 13.04 14.53
C GLY A 3 -3.42 12.29 14.89
N PHE A 4 -3.04 11.30 14.07
CA PHE A 4 -1.72 10.66 14.17
C PHE A 4 -0.61 11.70 14.04
N SER A 5 0.46 11.55 14.80
CA SER A 5 1.60 12.47 14.78
C SER A 5 2.47 12.19 13.55
N LEU A 6 2.66 13.18 12.66
CA LEU A 6 3.61 13.03 11.56
C LEU A 6 5.05 13.08 12.08
N GLY A 7 5.88 12.14 11.63
CA GLY A 7 7.31 12.23 11.87
C GLY A 7 7.95 13.31 11.02
N SER A 8 8.70 14.21 11.65
CA SER A 8 9.36 15.34 10.96
C SER A 8 10.88 15.18 10.84
N THR A 9 11.41 14.04 11.28
CA THR A 9 12.85 13.73 11.30
C THR A 9 13.10 12.40 10.61
N VAL A 10 14.37 12.03 10.46
CA VAL A 10 14.79 10.74 9.88
C VAL A 10 14.35 9.55 10.76
N GLN A 11 14.04 9.80 12.04
CA GLN A 11 13.65 8.76 12.99
C GLN A 11 12.19 8.34 12.76
N SER A 12 11.94 7.04 12.79
CA SER A 12 10.58 6.51 12.74
C SER A 12 9.77 6.92 13.97
N HIS A 13 8.58 7.48 13.72
CA HIS A 13 7.69 7.98 14.77
C HIS A 13 6.63 6.95 15.16
N THR A 14 6.00 6.29 14.18
CA THR A 14 5.02 5.23 14.42
C THR A 14 5.75 3.92 14.63
N LYS A 15 5.60 3.31 15.80
CA LYS A 15 6.11 1.95 16.09
C LYS A 15 4.94 0.98 16.25
N GLY A 16 4.93 -0.11 15.47
CA GLY A 16 3.83 -1.07 15.44
C GLY A 16 2.60 -0.59 14.64
N ILE A 17 1.40 -0.83 15.17
CA ILE A 17 0.11 -0.42 14.58
C ILE A 17 -0.62 0.48 15.57
N TRP A 18 -0.91 1.71 15.17
CA TRP A 18 -1.71 2.66 15.92
C TRP A 18 -3.14 2.67 15.41
N MET A 19 -4.10 2.69 16.33
CA MET A 19 -5.53 2.65 16.00
C MET A 19 -6.21 3.94 16.43
N TRP A 20 -7.00 4.53 15.53
CA TRP A 20 -7.85 5.67 15.84
C TRP A 20 -9.28 5.45 15.35
N CYS A 21 -10.22 5.41 16.30
CA CYS A 21 -11.64 5.20 16.03
C CYS A 21 -12.40 6.53 16.03
N VAL A 22 -13.12 6.83 14.94
CA VAL A 22 -13.95 8.03 14.79
C VAL A 22 -15.32 7.66 14.19
N PRO A 23 -16.39 8.45 14.42
CA PRO A 23 -17.66 8.25 13.71
C PRO A 23 -17.45 8.31 12.19
N HIS A 24 -18.06 7.41 11.44
CA HIS A 24 -17.86 7.38 9.99
C HIS A 24 -18.49 8.62 9.33
N PRO A 25 -17.71 9.46 8.61
CA PRO A 25 -18.16 10.78 8.18
C PRO A 25 -19.33 10.76 7.18
N LYS A 26 -19.48 9.66 6.44
CA LYS A 26 -20.55 9.47 5.42
C LYS A 26 -21.56 8.37 5.74
N LYS A 27 -21.43 7.64 6.86
CA LYS A 27 -22.27 6.46 7.19
C LYS A 27 -22.73 6.55 8.65
N PRO A 28 -23.93 7.10 8.91
CA PRO A 28 -24.47 7.17 10.27
C PRO A 28 -24.50 5.79 10.95
N GLY A 29 -24.27 5.77 12.26
CA GLY A 29 -24.26 4.54 13.06
C GLY A 29 -23.05 3.63 12.86
N HIS A 30 -22.07 4.00 12.03
CA HIS A 30 -20.83 3.24 11.82
C HIS A 30 -19.61 3.95 12.40
N VAL A 31 -18.58 3.17 12.74
CA VAL A 31 -17.27 3.65 13.18
C VAL A 31 -16.27 3.46 12.06
N LEU A 32 -15.49 4.49 11.77
CA LEU A 32 -14.29 4.41 10.94
C LEU A 32 -13.09 4.14 11.87
N VAL A 33 -12.45 2.99 11.67
CA VAL A 33 -11.21 2.61 12.36
C VAL A 33 -10.05 2.88 11.40
N LEU A 34 -9.18 3.81 11.77
CA LEU A 34 -7.95 4.11 11.04
C LEU A 34 -6.80 3.35 11.71
N LEU A 35 -6.07 2.56 10.92
CA LEU A 35 -4.87 1.85 11.36
C LEU A 35 -3.66 2.50 10.68
N ASP A 36 -2.86 3.22 11.45
CA ASP A 36 -1.57 3.76 10.99
C ASP A 36 -0.46 2.80 11.38
N THR A 37 0.35 2.37 10.41
CA THR A 37 1.39 1.36 10.63
C THR A 37 2.76 1.98 10.55
N GLU A 38 3.70 1.39 11.25
CA GLU A 38 5.11 1.66 11.05
C GLU A 38 5.55 1.42 9.60
N GLY A 39 6.55 2.19 9.14
CA GLY A 39 7.09 2.10 7.79
C GLY A 39 7.85 0.79 7.57
N LEU A 40 7.68 0.19 6.37
CA LEU A 40 8.41 -1.01 5.98
C LEU A 40 9.88 -0.69 5.66
N GLY A 41 10.82 -1.46 6.19
CA GLY A 41 12.23 -1.34 5.86
C GLY A 41 12.91 -0.14 6.51
N ASP A 42 12.49 0.20 7.74
CA ASP A 42 13.17 1.18 8.58
C ASP A 42 14.62 0.76 8.81
N VAL A 43 15.56 1.65 8.46
CA VAL A 43 17.01 1.40 8.53
C VAL A 43 17.49 1.21 9.98
N GLU A 44 16.74 1.72 10.97
CA GLU A 44 17.03 1.48 12.39
C GLU A 44 16.73 0.03 12.82
N LYS A 45 15.93 -0.70 12.03
CA LYS A 45 15.55 -2.07 12.32
C LYS A 45 16.38 -3.06 11.53
N GLY A 46 17.31 -3.72 12.21
CA GLY A 46 17.99 -4.89 11.67
C GLY A 46 17.12 -6.15 11.51
N ASP A 47 15.78 -6.06 11.66
CA ASP A 47 14.87 -7.23 11.66
C ASP A 47 13.62 -7.02 10.77
N ASN A 48 13.69 -7.53 9.55
CA ASN A 48 12.60 -7.52 8.55
C ASN A 48 11.39 -8.41 8.94
N GLN A 49 11.51 -9.29 9.95
CA GLN A 49 10.42 -10.21 10.28
C GLN A 49 9.25 -9.52 10.98
N ASN A 50 9.51 -8.54 11.84
CA ASN A 50 8.45 -7.79 12.52
C ASN A 50 7.62 -6.95 11.54
N ASP A 51 8.28 -6.33 10.56
CA ASP A 51 7.61 -5.54 9.52
C ASP A 51 6.65 -6.40 8.69
N SER A 52 7.04 -7.65 8.41
CA SER A 52 6.18 -8.62 7.71
C SER A 52 4.89 -8.91 8.49
N TRP A 53 4.96 -9.05 9.82
CA TRP A 53 3.78 -9.30 10.67
C TRP A 53 2.91 -8.06 10.89
N ILE A 54 3.50 -6.86 10.97
CA ILE A 54 2.73 -5.62 11.03
C ILE A 54 1.93 -5.45 9.74
N PHE A 55 2.59 -5.66 8.60
CA PHE A 55 1.96 -5.60 7.28
C PHE A 55 0.84 -6.63 7.12
N ALA A 56 1.10 -7.87 7.56
CA ALA A 56 0.14 -8.96 7.64
C ALA A 56 -1.17 -8.57 8.32
N LEU A 57 -1.02 -8.10 9.57
CA LEU A 57 -2.14 -7.74 10.43
C LEU A 57 -2.88 -6.53 9.87
N ALA A 58 -2.17 -5.55 9.30
CA ALA A 58 -2.78 -4.40 8.67
C ALA A 58 -3.72 -4.79 7.51
N ILE A 59 -3.29 -5.72 6.66
CA ILE A 59 -4.14 -6.24 5.57
C ILE A 59 -5.35 -6.96 6.16
N LEU A 60 -5.14 -7.94 7.06
CA LEU A 60 -6.21 -8.79 7.60
C LEU A 60 -7.25 -8.04 8.45
N LEU A 61 -6.87 -6.96 9.11
CA LEU A 61 -7.76 -6.16 9.95
C LEU A 61 -8.49 -5.06 9.16
N SER A 62 -8.07 -4.78 7.93
CA SER A 62 -8.61 -3.69 7.13
C SER A 62 -9.77 -4.12 6.24
N SER A 63 -10.69 -3.20 5.97
CA SER A 63 -11.64 -3.32 4.85
C SER A 63 -11.11 -2.68 3.57
N THR A 64 -10.14 -1.77 3.71
CA THR A 64 -9.40 -1.14 2.62
C THR A 64 -7.96 -0.97 3.09
N PHE A 65 -7.02 -1.55 2.34
CA PHE A 65 -5.60 -1.46 2.61
C PHE A 65 -4.99 -0.38 1.71
N VAL A 66 -4.36 0.63 2.33
CA VAL A 66 -3.70 1.72 1.62
C VAL A 66 -2.19 1.50 1.67
N TYR A 67 -1.58 1.26 0.52
CA TYR A 67 -0.14 1.17 0.38
C TYR A 67 0.40 2.49 -0.16
N ASN A 68 1.30 3.12 0.59
CA ASN A 68 1.84 4.44 0.31
C ASN A 68 3.33 4.37 -0.03
N SER A 69 3.72 4.88 -1.20
CA SER A 69 5.12 4.98 -1.63
C SER A 69 5.42 6.34 -2.26
N MET A 70 6.68 6.76 -2.24
CA MET A 70 7.13 7.98 -2.93
C MET A 70 7.52 7.69 -4.38
N GLY A 71 7.20 8.61 -5.27
CA GLY A 71 7.51 8.58 -6.69
C GLY A 71 6.75 7.49 -7.45
N THR A 72 7.41 6.97 -8.48
CA THR A 72 6.85 6.00 -9.43
C THR A 72 6.78 4.59 -8.87
N ILE A 73 5.89 3.75 -9.42
CA ILE A 73 5.90 2.32 -9.13
C ILE A 73 7.17 1.69 -9.71
N ASN A 74 8.11 1.35 -8.84
CA ASN A 74 9.38 0.75 -9.21
C ASN A 74 9.50 -0.70 -8.69
N GLN A 75 10.60 -1.38 -9.04
CA GLN A 75 10.80 -2.76 -8.62
C GLN A 75 10.92 -2.89 -7.10
N GLN A 76 11.53 -1.92 -6.40
CA GLN A 76 11.65 -1.95 -4.94
C GLN A 76 10.27 -1.95 -4.25
N ALA A 77 9.33 -1.12 -4.72
CA ALA A 77 7.97 -1.09 -4.18
C ALA A 77 7.21 -2.40 -4.48
N MET A 78 7.43 -3.00 -5.65
CA MET A 78 6.90 -4.33 -5.98
C MET A 78 7.49 -5.43 -5.09
N ASP A 79 8.79 -5.37 -4.80
CA ASP A 79 9.47 -6.34 -3.94
C ASP A 79 8.99 -6.20 -2.48
N GLN A 80 8.69 -4.99 -2.01
CA GLN A 80 8.04 -4.79 -0.71
C GLN A 80 6.62 -5.38 -0.71
N LEU A 81 5.85 -5.22 -1.78
CA LEU A 81 4.54 -5.87 -1.89
C LEU A 81 4.62 -7.39 -2.06
N HIS A 82 5.77 -7.94 -2.43
CA HIS A 82 5.98 -9.39 -2.45
C HIS A 82 5.80 -10.03 -1.05
N TYR A 83 5.94 -9.26 0.04
CA TYR A 83 5.61 -9.73 1.39
C TYR A 83 4.16 -10.24 1.50
N VAL A 84 3.23 -9.78 0.66
CA VAL A 84 1.86 -10.33 0.57
C VAL A 84 1.86 -11.82 0.21
N THR A 85 2.84 -12.25 -0.60
CA THR A 85 3.01 -13.65 -1.00
C THR A 85 3.46 -14.49 0.19
N GLU A 86 4.51 -14.04 0.90
CA GLU A 86 4.99 -14.73 2.11
C GLU A 86 3.91 -14.78 3.20
N LEU A 87 3.18 -13.68 3.36
CA LEU A 87 2.05 -13.58 4.27
C LEU A 87 1.02 -14.67 3.99
N THR A 88 0.64 -14.82 2.73
CA THR A 88 -0.33 -15.83 2.31
C THR A 88 0.16 -17.23 2.66
N ASP A 89 1.42 -17.54 2.37
CA ASP A 89 2.01 -18.85 2.68
C ASP A 89 2.07 -19.09 4.20
N ARG A 90 2.38 -18.06 4.99
CA ARG A 90 2.43 -18.15 6.46
C ARG A 90 1.04 -18.28 7.09
N ILE A 91 0.02 -17.57 6.59
CA ILE A 91 -1.37 -17.74 7.05
C ILE A 91 -1.86 -19.15 6.73
N LYS A 92 -1.61 -19.64 5.50
CA LYS A 92 -1.96 -21.00 5.07
C LYS A 92 -1.30 -22.07 5.95
N ALA A 93 0.01 -21.96 6.18
CA ALA A 93 0.78 -22.93 6.97
C ALA A 93 0.32 -23.04 8.44
N ASN A 94 -0.25 -21.95 8.99
CA ASN A 94 -0.75 -21.91 10.36
C ASN A 94 -2.27 -22.15 10.47
N SER A 95 -2.98 -22.25 9.35
CA SER A 95 -4.39 -22.65 9.31
C SER A 95 -4.52 -24.17 9.38
N SER A 96 -5.55 -24.70 10.05
CA SER A 96 -5.65 -26.13 10.38
C SER A 96 -5.58 -27.04 9.13
N PRO A 97 -5.03 -28.27 9.23
CA PRO A 97 -4.62 -29.10 8.08
C PRO A 97 -5.74 -29.59 7.13
N GLY A 98 -6.99 -29.17 7.37
CA GLY A 98 -8.17 -29.59 6.59
C GLY A 98 -8.48 -28.71 5.38
N ASN A 99 -7.86 -27.54 5.23
CA ASN A 99 -8.15 -26.59 4.17
C ASN A 99 -7.06 -26.56 3.07
N ASN A 100 -6.53 -27.70 2.64
CA ASN A 100 -5.43 -27.78 1.66
C ASN A 100 -5.81 -27.47 0.18
N SER A 101 -6.79 -26.61 -0.07
CA SER A 101 -7.19 -26.19 -1.43
C SER A 101 -7.30 -24.66 -1.62
N VAL A 102 -6.62 -23.89 -0.77
CA VAL A 102 -6.73 -22.41 -0.70
C VAL A 102 -6.04 -21.68 -1.87
N GLU A 103 -5.39 -22.37 -2.80
CA GLU A 103 -4.76 -21.67 -3.92
C GLU A 103 -5.80 -20.98 -4.80
N ASP A 104 -7.00 -21.53 -4.99
CA ASP A 104 -8.03 -20.99 -5.89
C ASP A 104 -9.44 -20.93 -5.30
N SER A 105 -9.60 -21.14 -3.99
CA SER A 105 -10.91 -20.92 -3.36
C SER A 105 -11.25 -19.43 -3.42
N ALA A 106 -12.33 -19.07 -4.12
CA ALA A 106 -12.91 -17.72 -4.13
C ALA A 106 -13.07 -17.15 -2.71
N ASP A 107 -13.27 -18.03 -1.73
CA ASP A 107 -13.37 -17.71 -0.31
C ASP A 107 -12.09 -17.02 0.23
N PHE A 108 -10.89 -17.43 -0.18
CA PHE A 108 -9.65 -16.82 0.33
C PHE A 108 -9.46 -15.39 -0.20
N VAL A 109 -9.74 -15.19 -1.49
CA VAL A 109 -9.69 -13.87 -2.12
C VAL A 109 -10.77 -12.95 -1.53
N SER A 110 -11.91 -13.50 -1.09
CA SER A 110 -12.99 -12.73 -0.48
C SER A 110 -12.62 -12.06 0.85
N PHE A 111 -11.59 -12.57 1.56
CA PHE A 111 -11.12 -11.98 2.81
C PHE A 111 -10.13 -10.83 2.61
N PHE A 112 -9.61 -10.63 1.41
CA PHE A 112 -8.68 -9.54 1.17
C PHE A 112 -9.42 -8.20 1.01
N PRO A 113 -8.86 -7.12 1.58
CA PRO A 113 -9.46 -5.80 1.50
C PRO A 113 -9.41 -5.26 0.07
N ALA A 114 -10.17 -4.20 -0.19
CA ALA A 114 -9.89 -3.35 -1.35
C ALA A 114 -8.47 -2.76 -1.22
N PHE A 115 -7.73 -2.69 -2.32
CA PHE A 115 -6.36 -2.15 -2.33
C PHE A 115 -6.32 -0.75 -2.93
N VAL A 116 -5.63 0.16 -2.27
CA VAL A 116 -5.39 1.51 -2.76
C VAL A 116 -3.90 1.79 -2.73
N TRP A 117 -3.32 2.14 -3.88
CA TRP A 117 -1.93 2.57 -3.95
C TRP A 117 -1.87 4.09 -4.07
N THR A 118 -1.29 4.75 -3.06
CA THR A 118 -1.04 6.19 -3.07
C THR A 118 0.42 6.48 -3.43
N LEU A 119 0.63 7.19 -4.54
CA LEU A 119 1.95 7.61 -5.01
C LEU A 119 2.17 9.08 -4.63
N ARG A 120 3.10 9.31 -3.70
CA ARG A 120 3.43 10.64 -3.18
C ARG A 120 4.55 11.26 -3.99
N ASP A 121 4.61 12.59 -4.05
CA ASP A 121 5.65 13.34 -4.77
C ASP A 121 5.78 12.86 -6.23
N PHE A 122 4.64 12.56 -6.86
CA PHE A 122 4.58 11.97 -8.20
C PHE A 122 4.72 13.06 -9.27
N THR A 123 5.77 12.97 -10.08
CA THR A 123 6.12 14.02 -11.05
C THR A 123 6.08 13.58 -12.52
N LEU A 124 5.56 12.38 -12.82
CA LEU A 124 5.43 11.93 -14.21
C LEU A 124 4.14 12.46 -14.84
N GLU A 125 4.21 12.81 -16.11
CA GLU A 125 3.03 12.99 -16.94
C GLU A 125 2.39 11.61 -17.19
N LEU A 126 1.09 11.50 -16.91
CA LEU A 126 0.32 10.29 -17.13
C LEU A 126 -0.08 10.20 -18.60
N GLU A 127 0.86 9.80 -19.44
CA GLU A 127 0.67 9.68 -20.90
C GLU A 127 1.29 8.38 -21.43
N VAL A 128 0.63 7.76 -22.41
CA VAL A 128 1.16 6.64 -23.19
C VAL A 128 0.88 6.90 -24.67
N ASP A 129 1.93 6.88 -25.49
CA ASP A 129 1.86 7.08 -26.94
C ASP A 129 1.15 8.39 -27.36
N GLY A 130 1.28 9.47 -26.60
CA GLY A 130 0.61 10.76 -26.90
C GLY A 130 -0.76 10.92 -26.22
N GLU A 131 -1.31 9.86 -25.65
CA GLU A 131 -2.66 9.86 -25.08
C GLU A 131 -2.65 9.88 -23.55
N PRO A 132 -3.46 10.75 -22.91
CA PRO A 132 -3.52 10.81 -21.45
C PRO A 132 -4.13 9.53 -20.88
N ILE A 133 -3.57 9.06 -19.77
CA ILE A 133 -4.06 7.90 -19.02
C ILE A 133 -4.46 8.29 -17.60
N THR A 134 -5.30 7.48 -16.96
CA THR A 134 -5.65 7.68 -15.55
C THR A 134 -4.59 7.07 -14.61
N ALA A 135 -4.62 7.44 -13.33
CA ALA A 135 -3.78 6.79 -12.32
C ALA A 135 -4.10 5.28 -12.21
N ASP A 136 -5.37 4.90 -12.39
CA ASP A 136 -5.80 3.50 -12.39
C ASP A 136 -5.21 2.74 -13.60
N ASP A 137 -5.18 3.36 -14.78
CA ASP A 137 -4.51 2.81 -15.96
C ASP A 137 -3.00 2.64 -15.72
N TYR A 138 -2.36 3.63 -15.10
CA TYR A 138 -0.93 3.56 -14.75
C TYR A 138 -0.63 2.40 -13.79
N LEU A 139 -1.49 2.14 -12.81
CA LEU A 139 -1.38 0.98 -11.92
C LEU A 139 -1.53 -0.33 -12.69
N GLU A 140 -2.53 -0.46 -13.57
CA GLU A 140 -2.73 -1.69 -14.35
C GLU A 140 -1.60 -1.93 -15.36
N LEU A 141 -1.03 -0.88 -15.96
CA LEU A 141 0.18 -0.96 -16.77
C LEU A 141 1.38 -1.44 -15.96
N SER A 142 1.54 -0.93 -14.73
CA SER A 142 2.62 -1.33 -13.82
C SER A 142 2.50 -2.79 -13.38
N LEU A 143 1.27 -3.31 -13.29
CA LEU A 143 0.94 -4.71 -12.98
C LEU A 143 0.87 -5.62 -14.21
N LYS A 144 1.15 -5.10 -15.41
CA LYS A 144 1.15 -5.89 -16.64
C LYS A 144 2.23 -6.96 -16.59
N LEU A 145 1.85 -8.19 -16.93
CA LEU A 145 2.76 -9.33 -16.94
C LEU A 145 3.61 -9.32 -18.21
N ARG A 146 4.87 -9.73 -18.08
CA ARG A 146 5.74 -10.01 -19.22
C ARG A 146 5.43 -11.38 -19.79
N GLN A 147 5.42 -11.47 -21.12
CA GLN A 147 5.36 -12.75 -21.82
C GLN A 147 6.75 -13.41 -21.78
N GLY A 148 6.79 -14.67 -21.36
CA GLY A 148 8.04 -15.43 -21.26
C GLY A 148 8.01 -16.41 -20.08
N THR A 149 8.71 -17.54 -20.23
CA THR A 149 8.83 -18.56 -19.19
C THR A 149 10.22 -18.60 -18.55
N ASP A 150 11.12 -17.70 -18.95
CA ASP A 150 12.46 -17.60 -18.41
C ASP A 150 12.44 -17.10 -16.95
N LYS A 151 13.55 -17.35 -16.24
CA LYS A 151 13.66 -17.03 -14.81
C LYS A 151 13.45 -15.53 -14.51
N LYS A 152 13.86 -14.62 -15.40
CA LYS A 152 13.70 -13.17 -15.20
C LYS A 152 12.25 -12.77 -15.39
N SER A 153 11.57 -13.31 -16.40
CA SER A 153 10.14 -13.08 -16.61
C SER A 153 9.30 -13.60 -15.44
N LYS A 154 9.62 -14.78 -14.90
CA LYS A 154 8.94 -15.30 -13.69
C LYS A 154 9.13 -14.37 -12.49
N SER A 155 10.38 -14.06 -12.13
CA SER A 155 10.68 -13.17 -11.00
C SER A 155 10.03 -11.78 -11.12
N PHE A 156 9.87 -11.25 -12.33
CA PHE A 156 9.14 -10.01 -12.57
C PHE A 156 7.62 -10.18 -12.40
N ASN A 157 7.06 -11.31 -12.85
CA ASN A 157 5.62 -11.57 -12.83
C ASN A 157 5.10 -11.99 -11.46
N ASP A 158 5.89 -12.68 -10.64
CA ASP A 158 5.45 -13.25 -9.36
C ASP A 158 4.80 -12.22 -8.40
N PRO A 159 5.44 -11.07 -8.06
CA PRO A 159 4.80 -10.06 -7.21
C PRO A 159 3.56 -9.44 -7.85
N ARG A 160 3.53 -9.31 -9.19
CA ARG A 160 2.40 -8.75 -9.93
C ARG A 160 1.21 -9.69 -9.92
N LEU A 161 1.43 -10.99 -10.11
CA LEU A 161 0.41 -12.03 -10.01
C LEU A 161 -0.19 -12.06 -8.61
N CYS A 162 0.64 -11.97 -7.58
CA CYS A 162 0.21 -11.90 -6.19
C CYS A 162 -0.76 -10.72 -5.97
N ILE A 163 -0.34 -9.50 -6.30
CA ILE A 163 -1.19 -8.31 -6.13
C ILE A 163 -2.49 -8.44 -6.92
N ARG A 164 -2.43 -8.88 -8.19
CA ARG A 164 -3.60 -9.03 -9.06
C ARG A 164 -4.61 -10.06 -8.51
N LYS A 165 -4.11 -11.13 -7.90
CA LYS A 165 -4.93 -12.24 -7.39
C LYS A 165 -5.55 -11.91 -6.03
N PHE A 166 -4.76 -11.40 -5.08
CA PHE A 166 -5.24 -11.16 -3.73
C PHE A 166 -6.05 -9.88 -3.61
N PHE A 167 -5.75 -8.86 -4.40
CA PHE A 167 -6.49 -7.61 -4.37
C PHE A 167 -7.23 -7.43 -5.68
N PRO A 168 -8.37 -8.11 -5.95
CA PRO A 168 -9.07 -7.96 -7.23
C PRO A 168 -9.61 -6.54 -7.43
N ASN A 169 -9.99 -5.87 -6.34
CA ASN A 169 -10.42 -4.47 -6.32
C ASN A 169 -9.23 -3.58 -5.98
N ARG A 170 -8.72 -2.84 -6.98
CA ARG A 170 -7.54 -1.97 -6.83
C ARG A 170 -7.85 -0.58 -7.32
N LYS A 171 -7.24 0.42 -6.69
CA LYS A 171 -7.31 1.82 -7.08
C LYS A 171 -5.97 2.50 -6.90
N CYS A 172 -5.67 3.49 -7.72
CA CYS A 172 -4.49 4.32 -7.59
C CYS A 172 -4.86 5.79 -7.43
N PHE A 173 -4.12 6.48 -6.56
CA PHE A 173 -4.14 7.93 -6.46
C PHE A 173 -2.72 8.45 -6.50
N ILE A 174 -2.50 9.49 -7.29
CA ILE A 174 -1.24 10.22 -7.33
C ILE A 174 -1.41 11.53 -6.56
N PHE A 175 -0.33 11.97 -5.92
CA PHE A 175 -0.26 13.23 -5.20
C PHE A 175 1.05 13.91 -5.62
N ASP A 176 0.96 15.14 -6.08
CA ASP A 176 2.15 15.97 -6.28
C ASP A 176 2.76 16.34 -4.92
N TRP A 177 3.89 17.02 -4.95
CA TRP A 177 4.47 17.66 -3.79
C TRP A 177 3.40 18.54 -3.12
N PRO A 178 3.16 18.39 -1.81
CA PRO A 178 2.07 19.12 -1.17
C PRO A 178 2.37 20.62 -1.00
N ALA A 179 3.65 21.00 -0.99
CA ALA A 179 4.13 22.37 -0.93
C ALA A 179 5.62 22.42 -1.32
N GLN A 180 6.20 23.62 -1.40
CA GLN A 180 7.65 23.78 -1.56
C GLN A 180 8.44 23.06 -0.47
N LYS A 181 9.55 22.40 -0.85
CA LYS A 181 10.38 21.55 0.03
C LYS A 181 10.71 22.15 1.40
N LYS A 182 11.02 23.46 1.46
CA LYS A 182 11.34 24.19 2.71
C LYS A 182 10.21 24.23 3.74
N TYR A 183 8.96 23.94 3.34
CA TYR A 183 7.79 23.98 4.21
C TYR A 183 7.30 22.59 4.63
N LEU A 184 7.82 21.51 4.04
CA LEU A 184 7.36 20.15 4.31
C LEU A 184 7.57 19.70 5.76
N ALA A 185 8.62 20.17 6.42
CA ALA A 185 8.88 19.87 7.83
C ALA A 185 7.79 20.42 8.79
N ARG A 186 6.98 21.38 8.31
CA ARG A 186 5.89 22.00 9.06
C ARG A 186 4.55 21.87 8.34
N LEU A 187 4.39 20.81 7.53
CA LEU A 187 3.22 20.62 6.68
C LEU A 187 1.90 20.68 7.48
N GLU A 188 1.85 20.12 8.69
CA GLU A 188 0.67 20.19 9.58
C GLU A 188 0.29 21.61 10.04
N GLN A 189 1.23 22.56 9.93
CA GLN A 189 1.04 23.95 10.35
C GLN A 189 0.69 24.87 9.18
N LEU A 190 0.85 24.39 7.94
CA LEU A 190 0.46 25.14 6.76
C LEU A 190 -1.06 25.22 6.67
N LYS A 191 -1.54 26.35 6.18
CA LYS A 191 -2.94 26.52 5.80
C LYS A 191 -3.18 25.90 4.42
N GLU A 192 -4.45 25.62 4.13
CA GLU A 192 -4.85 24.99 2.86
C GLU A 192 -4.44 25.84 1.65
N GLU A 193 -4.53 27.17 1.75
CA GLU A 193 -4.09 28.10 0.72
C GLU A 193 -2.56 28.15 0.50
N GLU A 194 -1.77 27.54 1.39
CA GLU A 194 -0.31 27.45 1.27
C GLU A 194 0.15 26.14 0.61
N LEU A 195 -0.79 25.22 0.34
CA LEU A 195 -0.53 23.96 -0.36
C LEU A 195 -0.54 24.17 -1.87
N ASN A 196 0.10 23.25 -2.59
CA ASN A 196 -0.05 23.18 -4.04
C ASN A 196 -1.53 22.89 -4.40
N PRO A 197 -2.07 23.50 -5.47
CA PRO A 197 -3.50 23.43 -5.78
C PRO A 197 -3.95 22.12 -6.45
N ASP A 198 -3.00 21.35 -7.00
CA ASP A 198 -3.22 20.07 -7.68
C ASP A 198 -3.10 18.88 -6.70
#